data_AF-A0A7Y5HEQ9-F1
#
_entry.id   AF-A0A7Y5HEQ9-F1
#
_cell.length_a   1.000
_cell.length_b   1.000
_cell.length_c   1.000
_cell.angle_alpha   90.00
_cell.angle_beta   90.00
_cell.angle_gamma   90.00
#
_symmetry.space_group_name_H-M   'P 1'
#
loop_
_entity.id
_entity.type
_entity.pdbx_description
1 polymer ?
#
loop_
_entity_poly.entity_id
_entity_poly.type
_entity_poly.pdbx_seq_one_letter_code
_entity_poly.pdbx_strand_id
1 'polypeptide(L)'
;GGGGGGAGVGKGKGAAQDDKDKIWPFYYEGNKEEYIATVIARRPLARISPPKTSTYVLSTQPEPAGGRRLIGETDRQEAMALVVGRLSDGDSHVRDAAVLALGKSGFKEALSHIQKIADSDPDYAVREDALLAMGLSGQTGAAQPYLLKALTTPSTDRREKRAAYAALGLGLLGTPENAVEPLRKLYQAAAGRTGMEDEAACAAVALGMLGDAGALPMFEKVVASRAVGDGVKCFTLHALGRYGQHPDEKVRKAALKAVLGGLEGKIEARQSALLALGSFNDPTAIQALVKEGLGKADPYSKNYAAHALGRIAARVGPTSREYAQIAKELCKVAETDKKDKWLFQAGTLALATMSYSDQEKQLMEFVGDLKKLDGHVASAVVLSLGLLGTDSPESAKHLSEIFGSRSSGSNIQAYAGLALAMTGSPGAVKGLSETLTGDSRPHADVARTTALAIGLVGGAEEAKVLVDVLAGKAAVQQADSARFFLKGAAVQGIGLIGDAESVKLLKPVLESKSWEERAFATAALGYLMEPKAEYRVAPRLSDIFRHHNYHVALPVVKAVQSAL
;
A
#
# COMPACT_ATOMS: atom_id res chain seq x y z
N GLY A 1 43.30 -2.55 38.82
CA GLY A 1 42.60 -1.35 39.30
C GLY A 1 43.46 -0.15 38.97
N GLY A 2 42.94 1.01 38.61
CA GLY A 2 41.58 1.47 38.46
C GLY A 2 41.63 2.95 38.03
N GLY A 3 40.49 3.47 37.56
CA GLY A 3 40.12 4.87 37.73
C GLY A 3 40.67 5.92 36.75
N GLY A 4 39.79 6.37 35.86
CA GLY A 4 39.38 7.78 35.81
C GLY A 4 40.11 8.72 34.84
N GLY A 5 39.35 9.31 33.91
CA GLY A 5 39.78 10.50 33.16
C GLY A 5 38.99 10.67 31.86
N GLY A 6 37.99 11.53 31.87
CA GLY A 6 37.04 11.73 30.78
C GLY A 6 37.67 12.24 29.48
N ALA A 7 37.14 11.76 28.35
CA ALA A 7 37.35 12.37 27.04
C ALA A 7 36.07 13.11 26.64
N GLY A 8 36.23 14.40 26.38
CA GLY A 8 35.17 15.37 26.19
C GLY A 8 34.26 15.06 24.99
N VAL A 9 33.00 15.42 25.19
CA VAL A 9 31.96 15.53 24.17
C VAL A 9 32.37 16.62 23.18
N GLY A 10 33.00 16.21 22.07
CA GLY A 10 33.16 17.05 20.89
C GLY A 10 31.80 17.25 20.22
N LYS A 11 31.27 18.47 20.30
CA LYS A 11 30.09 18.92 19.56
C LYS A 11 30.34 18.80 18.04
N GLY A 12 29.93 17.68 17.45
CA GLY A 12 29.73 17.56 16.01
C GLY A 12 28.46 18.29 15.59
N LYS A 13 28.58 19.56 15.22
CA LYS A 13 27.56 20.24 14.40
C LYS A 13 27.59 19.61 13.01
N GLY A 14 26.64 18.73 12.72
CA GLY A 14 26.48 18.18 11.37
C GLY A 14 25.45 17.06 11.32
N ALA A 15 24.16 17.42 11.18
CA ALA A 15 23.08 16.64 10.55
C ALA A 15 21.72 17.25 10.91
N ALA A 16 21.38 18.38 10.30
CA ALA A 16 20.01 18.88 10.22
C ALA A 16 19.81 19.56 8.84
N GLN A 17 20.39 18.96 7.80
CA GLN A 17 20.14 19.35 6.42
C GLN A 17 18.88 18.59 5.96
N ASP A 18 17.83 19.35 5.74
CA ASP A 18 16.43 19.04 5.39
C ASP A 18 16.05 17.57 5.09
N ASP A 19 15.36 16.94 6.06
CA ASP A 19 14.43 15.82 5.82
C ASP A 19 13.17 16.26 5.03
N LYS A 20 13.04 17.56 4.73
CA LYS A 20 11.91 18.16 4.01
C LYS A 20 11.86 17.81 2.52
N ASP A 21 12.98 17.43 1.92
CA ASP A 21 13.05 17.10 0.48
C ASP A 21 12.57 15.67 0.17
N LYS A 22 12.34 14.84 1.20
CA LYS A 22 11.85 13.45 1.05
C LYS A 22 10.32 13.32 1.13
N ILE A 23 9.60 14.41 1.37
CA ILE A 23 8.15 14.39 1.67
C ILE A 23 7.33 13.82 0.51
N TRP A 24 7.60 14.26 -0.72
CA TRP A 24 6.85 13.78 -1.90
C TRP A 24 7.11 12.29 -2.19
N PRO A 25 8.38 11.81 -2.30
CA PRO A 25 8.65 10.39 -2.44
C PRO A 25 8.06 9.57 -1.29
N PHE A 26 8.19 10.03 -0.05
CA PHE A 26 7.65 9.32 1.11
C PHE A 26 6.13 9.21 1.07
N TYR A 27 5.43 10.30 0.76
CA TYR A 27 3.98 10.34 0.70
C TYR A 27 3.43 9.48 -0.43
N TYR A 28 3.90 9.70 -1.67
CA TYR A 28 3.42 8.93 -2.81
C TYR A 28 3.69 7.44 -2.59
N GLU A 29 4.90 7.07 -2.17
CA GLU A 29 5.23 5.66 -1.93
C GLU A 29 4.35 5.01 -0.85
N GLY A 30 3.85 5.78 0.11
CA GLY A 30 2.91 5.30 1.12
C GLY A 30 1.46 5.16 0.64
N ASN A 31 1.05 5.85 -0.44
CA ASN A 31 -0.35 5.91 -0.87
C ASN A 31 -0.56 5.49 -2.34
N LYS A 32 0.51 5.17 -3.07
CA LYS A 32 0.50 4.85 -4.51
C LYS A 32 -0.51 3.78 -4.88
N GLU A 33 -0.77 2.83 -3.99
CA GLU A 33 -1.68 1.72 -4.20
C GLU A 33 -3.12 2.19 -4.39
N GLU A 34 -3.58 3.10 -3.53
CA GLU A 34 -4.93 3.68 -3.61
C GLU A 34 -5.09 4.46 -4.94
N TYR A 35 -4.05 5.19 -5.34
CA TYR A 35 -4.02 5.90 -6.62
C TYR A 35 -4.05 4.95 -7.81
N ILE A 36 -3.22 3.91 -7.82
CA ILE A 36 -3.18 2.91 -8.89
C ILE A 36 -4.52 2.15 -8.95
N ALA A 37 -5.06 1.72 -7.82
CA ALA A 37 -6.35 1.05 -7.74
C ALA A 37 -7.48 1.93 -8.28
N THR A 38 -7.47 3.23 -7.95
CA THR A 38 -8.42 4.21 -8.46
C THR A 38 -8.34 4.34 -9.98
N VAL A 39 -7.13 4.38 -10.56
CA VAL A 39 -6.94 4.42 -12.02
C VAL A 39 -7.44 3.14 -12.68
N ILE A 40 -7.06 1.97 -12.12
CA ILE A 40 -7.51 0.68 -12.64
C ILE A 40 -9.04 0.60 -12.62
N ALA A 41 -9.69 1.05 -11.54
CA ALA A 41 -11.15 1.05 -11.41
C ALA A 41 -11.86 1.96 -12.42
N ARG A 42 -11.19 3.00 -12.94
CA ARG A 42 -11.72 3.93 -13.95
C ARG A 42 -11.59 3.42 -15.37
N ARG A 43 -10.62 2.54 -15.64
CA ARG A 43 -10.40 2.04 -16.98
C ARG A 43 -11.61 1.24 -17.44
N PRO A 44 -12.04 1.41 -18.71
CA PRO A 44 -12.93 0.46 -19.37
C PRO A 44 -12.15 -0.82 -19.73
N LEU A 45 -11.43 -1.41 -18.77
CA LEU A 45 -10.97 -2.80 -18.88
C LEU A 45 -12.11 -3.67 -18.37
N ALA A 46 -12.56 -4.59 -19.23
CA ALA A 46 -13.51 -5.67 -18.95
C ALA A 46 -13.84 -5.82 -17.46
N ARG A 47 -15.03 -5.33 -17.05
CA ARG A 47 -15.52 -5.37 -15.67
C ARG A 47 -15.20 -6.72 -15.01
N ILE A 48 -14.18 -6.75 -14.15
CA ILE A 48 -14.16 -7.69 -13.03
C ILE A 48 -14.93 -6.99 -11.92
N SER A 49 -16.24 -6.85 -12.11
CA SER A 49 -17.14 -6.55 -11.01
C SER A 49 -17.46 -7.87 -10.30
N PRO A 50 -17.57 -7.89 -8.95
CA PRO A 50 -17.98 -9.09 -8.26
C PRO A 50 -19.46 -9.36 -8.55
N PRO A 51 -19.87 -10.56 -9.02
CA PRO A 51 -21.26 -10.92 -8.90
C PRO A 51 -21.55 -11.39 -7.47
N LYS A 52 -22.60 -10.81 -6.91
CA LYS A 52 -23.45 -11.52 -5.97
C LYS A 52 -24.00 -12.73 -6.73
N THR A 53 -23.85 -13.93 -6.17
CA THR A 53 -24.44 -15.21 -6.60
C THR A 53 -23.76 -16.00 -7.73
N SER A 54 -23.40 -17.23 -7.34
CA SER A 54 -23.04 -18.48 -8.04
C SER A 54 -23.23 -18.59 -9.57
N THR A 55 -22.30 -19.34 -10.18
CA THR A 55 -22.20 -19.88 -11.56
C THR A 55 -21.75 -18.92 -12.69
N TYR A 56 -20.52 -19.11 -13.17
CA TYR A 56 -20.02 -18.54 -14.43
C TYR A 56 -19.91 -19.60 -15.52
N VAL A 57 -20.52 -19.29 -16.66
CA VAL A 57 -20.06 -19.69 -17.99
C VAL A 57 -19.15 -18.58 -18.49
N LEU A 58 -17.92 -18.92 -18.90
CA LEU A 58 -16.97 -18.03 -19.57
C LEU A 58 -17.45 -17.75 -21.00
N SER A 59 -17.87 -16.52 -21.30
CA SER A 59 -18.15 -16.00 -22.66
C SER A 59 -18.71 -14.58 -22.48
N THR A 60 -18.20 -13.47 -23.00
CA THR A 60 -17.32 -13.15 -24.13
C THR A 60 -16.56 -11.86 -23.78
N GLN A 61 -15.23 -11.82 -23.97
CA GLN A 61 -14.44 -10.58 -23.97
C GLN A 61 -13.56 -10.60 -25.24
N PRO A 62 -13.29 -9.44 -25.86
CA PRO A 62 -12.40 -9.36 -27.01
C PRO A 62 -11.00 -9.86 -26.62
N GLU A 63 -10.37 -10.61 -27.53
CA GLU A 63 -8.99 -11.13 -27.44
C GLU A 63 -8.05 -10.12 -26.75
N PRO A 64 -7.34 -10.50 -25.67
CA PRO A 64 -6.36 -9.61 -25.06
C PRO A 64 -5.27 -9.30 -26.08
N ALA A 65 -5.04 -8.02 -26.36
CA ALA A 65 -3.91 -7.57 -27.17
C ALA A 65 -2.61 -8.19 -26.61
N GLY A 66 -1.90 -8.97 -27.44
CA GLY A 66 -0.57 -9.51 -27.10
C GLY A 66 -0.47 -10.99 -26.74
N GLY A 67 -1.46 -11.85 -27.05
CA GLY A 67 -1.28 -13.31 -27.04
C GLY A 67 -1.08 -13.98 -25.67
N ARG A 68 -1.37 -13.28 -24.57
CA ARG A 68 -1.22 -13.79 -23.19
C ARG A 68 -2.30 -14.81 -22.82
N ARG A 69 -1.92 -15.88 -22.11
CA ARG A 69 -2.86 -16.86 -21.54
C ARG A 69 -3.02 -16.57 -20.06
N LEU A 70 -4.20 -16.12 -19.65
CA LEU A 70 -4.47 -15.86 -18.23
C LEU A 70 -4.37 -17.15 -17.40
N ILE A 71 -3.90 -17.01 -16.16
CA ILE A 71 -3.74 -18.12 -15.23
C ILE A 71 -5.06 -18.87 -14.95
N GLY A 72 -5.05 -20.18 -15.15
CA GLY A 72 -6.19 -21.07 -14.89
C GLY A 72 -6.02 -21.89 -13.60
N GLU A 73 -7.02 -22.71 -13.27
CA GLU A 73 -6.99 -23.56 -12.06
C GLU A 73 -5.78 -24.49 -12.01
N THR A 74 -5.44 -25.15 -13.11
CA THR A 74 -4.29 -26.06 -13.20
C THR A 74 -2.98 -25.34 -12.89
N ASP A 75 -2.80 -24.13 -13.42
CA ASP A 75 -1.61 -23.32 -13.19
C ASP A 75 -1.54 -22.84 -11.72
N ARG A 76 -2.69 -22.51 -11.11
CA ARG A 76 -2.74 -22.15 -9.68
C ARG A 76 -2.41 -23.35 -8.78
N GLN A 77 -2.87 -24.55 -9.12
CA GLN A 77 -2.53 -25.78 -8.38
C GLN A 77 -1.04 -26.12 -8.52
N GLU A 78 -0.45 -25.88 -9.69
CA GLU A 78 0.98 -26.03 -9.89
C GLU A 78 1.78 -25.00 -9.07
N ALA A 79 1.37 -23.73 -9.10
CA ALA A 79 1.95 -22.68 -8.26
C ALA A 79 1.83 -23.02 -6.77
N MET A 80 0.70 -23.59 -6.36
CA MET A 80 0.47 -24.05 -4.98
C MET A 80 1.48 -25.11 -4.56
N ALA A 81 1.69 -26.14 -5.38
CA ALA A 81 2.67 -27.18 -5.10
C ALA A 81 4.10 -26.62 -4.99
N LEU A 82 4.46 -25.68 -5.86
CA LEU A 82 5.77 -25.01 -5.81
C LEU A 82 5.95 -24.21 -4.51
N VAL A 83 4.93 -23.44 -4.10
CA VAL A 83 4.96 -22.65 -2.86
C VAL A 83 5.01 -23.53 -1.62
N VAL A 84 4.24 -24.63 -1.56
CA VAL A 84 4.31 -25.59 -0.43
C VAL A 84 5.72 -26.16 -0.30
N GLY A 85 6.40 -26.44 -1.41
CA GLY A 85 7.79 -26.89 -1.43
C GLY A 85 8.82 -25.88 -0.88
N ARG A 86 8.44 -24.61 -0.69
CA ARG A 86 9.29 -23.55 -0.11
C ARG A 86 9.09 -23.35 1.39
N LEU A 87 8.10 -23.98 2.01
CA LEU A 87 7.91 -23.97 3.46
C LEU A 87 9.03 -24.67 4.25
N SER A 88 9.90 -25.44 3.58
CA SER A 88 11.06 -26.10 4.18
C SER A 88 12.39 -25.53 3.70
N ASP A 89 12.37 -24.33 3.09
CA ASP A 89 13.59 -23.66 2.66
C ASP A 89 14.51 -23.33 3.85
N GLY A 90 15.83 -23.39 3.62
CA GLY A 90 16.82 -23.09 4.64
C GLY A 90 16.80 -21.64 5.10
N ASP A 91 16.32 -20.71 4.25
CA ASP A 91 16.23 -19.29 4.56
C ASP A 91 14.83 -18.90 5.06
N SER A 92 14.76 -18.15 6.17
CA SER A 92 13.48 -17.77 6.78
C SER A 92 12.67 -16.79 5.93
N HIS A 93 13.30 -15.94 5.11
CA HIS A 93 12.57 -15.02 4.23
C HIS A 93 11.86 -15.78 3.10
N VAL A 94 12.42 -16.90 2.64
CA VAL A 94 11.76 -17.75 1.64
C VAL A 94 10.56 -18.47 2.26
N ARG A 95 10.70 -18.95 3.50
CA ARG A 95 9.58 -19.57 4.24
C ARG A 95 8.47 -18.58 4.55
N ASP A 96 8.82 -17.35 4.90
CA ASP A 96 7.86 -16.25 5.06
C ASP A 96 7.11 -15.96 3.75
N ALA A 97 7.85 -15.79 2.64
CA ALA A 97 7.25 -15.62 1.31
C ALA A 97 6.24 -16.72 1.00
N ALA A 98 6.59 -17.96 1.33
CA ALA A 98 5.75 -19.12 1.13
C ALA A 98 4.49 -19.08 1.98
N VAL A 99 4.60 -18.84 3.29
CA VAL A 99 3.42 -18.87 4.18
C VAL A 99 2.41 -17.76 3.83
N LEU A 100 2.90 -16.57 3.49
CA LEU A 100 2.04 -15.46 3.06
C LEU A 100 1.43 -15.70 1.68
N ALA A 101 2.18 -16.29 0.74
CA ALA A 101 1.63 -16.70 -0.56
C ALA A 101 0.52 -17.73 -0.42
N LEU A 102 0.68 -18.70 0.50
CA LEU A 102 -0.37 -19.66 0.84
C LEU A 102 -1.60 -18.99 1.44
N GLY A 103 -1.42 -18.05 2.37
CA GLY A 103 -2.53 -17.28 2.94
C GLY A 103 -3.33 -16.54 1.88
N LYS A 104 -2.67 -15.94 0.90
CA LYS A 104 -3.30 -15.21 -0.22
C LYS A 104 -3.98 -16.10 -1.28
N SER A 105 -3.56 -17.36 -1.37
CA SER A 105 -4.00 -18.25 -2.44
C SER A 105 -5.50 -18.58 -2.42
N GLY A 106 -6.14 -18.49 -1.25
CA GLY A 106 -7.52 -18.92 -1.04
C GLY A 106 -7.75 -20.44 -1.08
N PHE A 107 -6.71 -21.25 -1.24
CA PHE A 107 -6.83 -22.71 -1.20
C PHE A 107 -7.11 -23.21 0.21
N LYS A 108 -8.08 -24.12 0.35
CA LYS A 108 -8.49 -24.62 1.68
C LYS A 108 -7.38 -25.43 2.35
N GLU A 109 -6.70 -26.22 1.53
CA GLU A 109 -5.61 -27.12 1.91
C GLU A 109 -4.41 -26.35 2.50
N ALA A 110 -4.23 -25.08 2.10
CA ALA A 110 -3.19 -24.17 2.59
C ALA A 110 -3.17 -24.06 4.12
N LEU A 111 -4.36 -24.07 4.74
CA LEU A 111 -4.51 -23.71 6.14
C LEU A 111 -3.79 -24.68 7.08
N SER A 112 -3.79 -25.97 6.74
CA SER A 112 -3.07 -26.99 7.51
C SER A 112 -1.55 -26.75 7.53
N HIS A 113 -1.01 -26.32 6.39
CA HIS A 113 0.40 -25.95 6.28
C HIS A 113 0.71 -24.67 7.07
N ILE A 114 -0.13 -23.64 6.95
CA ILE A 114 0.03 -22.37 7.68
C ILE A 114 -0.01 -22.60 9.20
N GLN A 115 -0.95 -23.42 9.70
CA GLN A 115 -1.04 -23.76 11.13
C GLN A 115 0.23 -24.47 11.63
N LYS A 116 0.76 -25.43 10.85
CA LYS A 116 2.01 -26.11 11.19
C LYS A 116 3.18 -25.13 11.32
N ILE A 117 3.27 -24.15 10.42
CA ILE A 117 4.30 -23.10 10.48
C ILE A 117 4.13 -22.23 11.73
N ALA A 118 2.91 -21.77 12.03
CA ALA A 118 2.61 -20.99 13.24
C ALA A 118 2.96 -21.71 14.55
N ASP A 119 2.92 -23.05 14.54
CA ASP A 119 3.26 -23.88 15.71
C ASP A 119 4.75 -24.20 15.84
N SER A 120 5.48 -24.32 14.72
CA SER A 120 6.77 -25.03 14.73
C SER A 120 7.92 -24.40 13.94
N ASP A 121 7.72 -23.30 13.21
CA ASP A 121 8.84 -22.67 12.51
C ASP A 121 9.89 -22.17 13.53
N PRO A 122 11.20 -22.41 13.28
CA PRO A 122 12.25 -21.96 14.18
C PRO A 122 12.33 -20.43 14.28
N ASP A 123 11.94 -19.70 13.23
CA ASP A 123 11.95 -18.24 13.21
C ASP A 123 10.61 -17.68 13.72
N TYR A 124 10.67 -16.81 14.73
CA TYR A 124 9.46 -16.23 15.32
C TYR A 124 8.71 -15.32 14.35
N ALA A 125 9.42 -14.67 13.42
CA ALA A 125 8.78 -13.81 12.43
C ALA A 125 7.94 -14.64 11.45
N VAL A 126 8.45 -15.80 11.02
CA VAL A 126 7.69 -16.72 10.16
C VAL A 126 6.45 -17.28 10.89
N ARG A 127 6.53 -17.51 12.22
CA ARG A 127 5.36 -17.88 13.03
C ARG A 127 4.32 -16.76 13.09
N GLU A 128 4.74 -15.51 13.23
CA GLU A 128 3.88 -14.33 13.20
C GLU A 128 3.20 -14.15 11.84
N ASP A 129 3.95 -14.28 10.75
CA ASP A 129 3.44 -14.16 9.38
C ASP A 129 2.43 -15.27 9.04
N ALA A 130 2.59 -16.45 9.64
CA ALA A 130 1.59 -17.51 9.56
C ALA A 130 0.24 -17.11 10.19
N LEU A 131 0.23 -16.35 11.29
CA LEU A 131 -1.01 -15.83 11.90
C LEU A 131 -1.70 -14.80 10.98
N LEU A 132 -0.94 -13.96 10.29
CA LEU A 132 -1.48 -13.05 9.28
C LEU A 132 -2.02 -13.82 8.08
N ALA A 133 -1.27 -14.80 7.58
CA ALA A 133 -1.66 -15.64 6.45
C ALA A 133 -3.00 -16.35 6.72
N MET A 134 -3.26 -16.79 7.95
CA MET A 134 -4.57 -17.32 8.34
C MET A 134 -5.70 -16.30 8.19
N GLY A 135 -5.48 -15.05 8.60
CA GLY A 135 -6.43 -13.96 8.36
C GLY A 135 -6.65 -13.68 6.87
N LEU A 136 -5.57 -13.65 6.10
CA LEU A 136 -5.60 -13.42 4.65
C LEU A 136 -6.34 -14.52 3.87
N SER A 137 -6.36 -15.74 4.40
CA SER A 137 -7.00 -16.89 3.74
C SER A 137 -8.51 -16.74 3.55
N GLY A 138 -9.16 -15.88 4.35
CA GLY A 138 -10.62 -15.76 4.38
C GLY A 138 -11.35 -17.03 4.86
N GLN A 139 -10.62 -18.04 5.36
CA GLN A 139 -11.19 -19.31 5.82
C GLN A 139 -11.70 -19.22 7.25
N THR A 140 -12.68 -18.34 7.49
CA THR A 140 -13.17 -17.98 8.84
C THR A 140 -13.36 -19.19 9.75
N GLY A 141 -14.16 -20.17 9.33
CA GLY A 141 -14.57 -21.28 10.20
C GLY A 141 -13.41 -22.11 10.74
N ALA A 142 -12.32 -22.24 9.97
CA ALA A 142 -11.18 -23.06 10.34
C ALA A 142 -10.01 -22.25 10.93
N ALA A 143 -9.82 -21.00 10.47
CA ALA A 143 -8.76 -20.11 10.96
C ALA A 143 -9.11 -19.45 12.31
N GLN A 144 -10.37 -19.07 12.51
CA GLN A 144 -10.79 -18.28 13.67
C GLN A 144 -10.53 -18.98 15.02
N PRO A 145 -10.87 -20.27 15.23
CA PRO A 145 -10.59 -20.93 16.51
C PRO A 145 -9.10 -20.96 16.85
N TYR A 146 -8.24 -21.15 15.83
CA TYR A 146 -6.80 -21.14 16.00
C TYR A 146 -6.31 -19.74 16.42
N LEU A 147 -6.76 -18.69 15.73
CA LEU A 147 -6.35 -17.31 16.04
C LEU A 147 -6.84 -16.87 17.43
N LEU A 148 -8.06 -17.25 17.84
CA LEU A 148 -8.57 -17.01 19.20
C LEU A 148 -7.70 -17.70 20.27
N LYS A 149 -7.24 -18.92 20.00
CA LYS A 149 -6.28 -19.60 20.89
C LYS A 149 -4.94 -18.86 20.91
N ALA A 150 -4.43 -18.43 19.76
CA ALA A 150 -3.16 -17.71 19.64
C ALA A 150 -3.16 -16.34 20.36
N LEU A 151 -4.31 -15.66 20.46
CA LEU A 151 -4.46 -14.42 21.24
C LEU A 151 -4.08 -14.57 22.72
N THR A 152 -4.29 -15.75 23.29
CA THR A 152 -4.13 -16.01 24.74
C THR A 152 -2.97 -16.95 25.05
N THR A 153 -2.40 -17.59 24.03
CA THR A 153 -1.27 -18.50 24.19
C THR A 153 0.01 -17.68 24.36
N PRO A 154 0.70 -17.77 25.50
CA PRO A 154 1.97 -17.08 25.68
C PRO A 154 2.99 -17.59 24.67
N SER A 155 3.75 -16.69 24.07
CA SER A 155 4.90 -17.08 23.25
C SER A 155 6.03 -17.62 24.12
N THR A 156 6.73 -18.63 23.61
CA THR A 156 8.00 -19.12 24.17
C THR A 156 9.19 -18.21 23.83
N ASP A 157 9.09 -17.41 22.77
CA ASP A 157 10.07 -16.36 22.41
C ASP A 157 9.52 -14.98 22.78
N ARG A 158 10.24 -14.25 23.65
CA ARG A 158 9.83 -12.91 24.11
C ARG A 158 9.77 -11.86 23.01
N ARG A 159 10.40 -12.11 21.85
CA ARG A 159 10.34 -11.23 20.68
C ARG A 159 9.05 -11.40 19.89
N GLU A 160 8.44 -12.60 19.95
CA GLU A 160 7.23 -12.92 19.22
C GLU A 160 6.02 -12.16 19.81
N LYS A 161 5.39 -11.34 18.99
CA LYS A 161 4.16 -10.60 19.23
C LYS A 161 2.92 -11.41 18.80
N ARG A 162 2.88 -12.68 19.22
CA ARG A 162 1.84 -13.65 18.82
C ARG A 162 0.42 -13.10 18.94
N ALA A 163 0.10 -12.45 20.06
CA ALA A 163 -1.22 -11.89 20.31
C ALA A 163 -1.56 -10.72 19.37
N ALA A 164 -0.58 -9.86 19.02
CA ALA A 164 -0.79 -8.76 18.09
C ALA A 164 -1.12 -9.27 16.68
N TYR A 165 -0.32 -10.23 16.19
CA TYR A 165 -0.52 -10.81 14.86
C TYR A 165 -1.79 -11.66 14.77
N ALA A 166 -2.15 -12.39 15.83
CA ALA A 166 -3.43 -13.08 15.93
C ALA A 166 -4.62 -12.09 15.94
N ALA A 167 -4.50 -10.95 16.62
CA ALA A 167 -5.52 -9.91 16.61
C ALA A 167 -5.75 -9.35 15.20
N LEU A 168 -4.66 -9.06 14.49
CA LEU A 168 -4.74 -8.58 13.11
C LEU A 168 -5.32 -9.65 12.17
N GLY A 169 -4.92 -10.91 12.33
CA GLY A 169 -5.49 -12.05 11.60
C GLY A 169 -7.01 -12.15 11.79
N LEU A 170 -7.51 -11.98 13.02
CA LEU A 170 -8.96 -11.96 13.31
C LEU A 170 -9.67 -10.79 12.64
N GLY A 171 -9.05 -9.61 12.62
CA GLY A 171 -9.58 -8.46 11.89
C GLY A 171 -9.68 -8.71 10.39
N LEU A 172 -8.65 -9.35 9.79
CA LEU A 172 -8.59 -9.68 8.37
C LEU A 172 -9.60 -10.75 7.94
N LEU A 173 -9.98 -11.68 8.82
CA LEU A 173 -11.08 -12.61 8.56
C LEU A 173 -12.42 -11.88 8.35
N GLY A 174 -12.57 -10.67 8.91
CA GLY A 174 -13.73 -9.82 8.69
C GLY A 174 -15.02 -10.30 9.38
N THR A 175 -14.94 -11.28 10.27
CA THR A 175 -16.10 -11.86 10.96
C THR A 175 -16.15 -11.47 12.43
N PRO A 176 -17.13 -10.67 12.87
CA PRO A 176 -17.17 -10.15 14.24
C PRO A 176 -17.53 -11.20 15.29
N GLU A 177 -18.22 -12.28 14.90
CA GLU A 177 -18.72 -13.32 15.79
C GLU A 177 -17.56 -13.92 16.60
N ASN A 178 -17.67 -14.00 17.93
CA ASN A 178 -16.65 -14.53 18.85
C ASN A 178 -15.28 -13.82 18.87
N ALA A 179 -14.99 -12.89 17.93
CA ALA A 179 -13.72 -12.16 17.87
C ALA A 179 -13.75 -10.85 18.66
N VAL A 180 -14.89 -10.13 18.66
CA VAL A 180 -14.99 -8.77 19.23
C VAL A 180 -14.62 -8.73 20.72
N GLU A 181 -15.22 -9.58 21.55
CA GLU A 181 -14.98 -9.55 23.01
C GLU A 181 -13.52 -9.86 23.40
N PRO A 182 -12.88 -10.91 22.85
CA PRO A 182 -11.44 -11.13 23.04
C PRO A 182 -10.56 -9.95 22.60
N LEU A 183 -10.87 -9.33 21.45
CA LEU A 183 -10.12 -8.18 20.93
C LEU A 183 -10.29 -6.94 21.82
N ARG A 184 -11.50 -6.67 22.32
CA ARG A 184 -11.74 -5.59 23.29
C ARG A 184 -10.94 -5.80 24.57
N LYS A 185 -10.93 -7.02 25.11
CA LYS A 185 -10.16 -7.36 26.31
C LYS A 185 -8.66 -7.15 26.08
N LEU A 186 -8.13 -7.59 24.93
CA LEU A 186 -6.73 -7.37 24.56
C LEU A 186 -6.42 -5.87 24.50
N TYR A 187 -7.22 -5.10 23.77
CA TYR A 187 -7.03 -3.65 23.66
C TYR A 187 -7.09 -2.95 25.01
N GLN A 188 -8.07 -3.29 25.86
CA GLN A 188 -8.21 -2.71 27.20
C GLN A 188 -6.99 -3.00 28.10
N ALA A 189 -6.42 -4.21 28.01
CA ALA A 189 -5.24 -4.60 28.77
C ALA A 189 -3.94 -3.97 28.24
N ALA A 190 -3.87 -3.68 26.94
CA ALA A 190 -2.67 -3.25 26.25
C ALA A 190 -2.54 -1.72 26.08
N ALA A 191 -3.64 -1.00 25.84
CA ALA A 191 -3.61 0.39 25.34
C ALA A 191 -2.84 1.40 26.20
N GLY A 192 -2.74 1.18 27.52
CA GLY A 192 -1.98 2.03 28.44
C GLY A 192 -0.71 1.38 29.00
N ARG A 193 -0.31 0.21 28.51
CA ARG A 193 0.76 -0.59 29.10
C ARG A 193 2.02 -0.55 28.25
N THR A 194 3.11 -0.10 28.84
CA THR A 194 4.44 -0.08 28.21
C THR A 194 4.86 -1.49 27.78
N GLY A 195 5.34 -1.61 26.55
CA GLY A 195 5.78 -2.87 25.93
C GLY A 195 4.66 -3.69 25.28
N MET A 196 3.41 -3.22 25.34
CA MET A 196 2.24 -3.83 24.69
C MET A 196 1.61 -2.93 23.63
N GLU A 197 2.39 -2.00 23.07
CA GLU A 197 1.90 -1.03 22.08
C GLU A 197 1.46 -1.72 20.78
N ASP A 198 2.16 -2.79 20.37
CA ASP A 198 1.86 -3.58 19.18
C ASP A 198 0.51 -4.32 19.31
N GLU A 199 0.28 -4.94 20.48
CA GLU A 199 -0.98 -5.62 20.80
C GLU A 199 -2.15 -4.63 20.83
N ALA A 200 -1.95 -3.43 21.40
CA ALA A 200 -2.95 -2.38 21.40
C ALA A 200 -3.24 -1.88 19.98
N ALA A 201 -2.20 -1.64 19.18
CA ALA A 201 -2.33 -1.17 17.79
C ALA A 201 -3.11 -2.17 16.92
N CYS A 202 -2.70 -3.45 16.93
CA CYS A 202 -3.37 -4.49 16.17
C CYS A 202 -4.80 -4.75 16.63
N ALA A 203 -5.06 -4.73 17.94
CA ALA A 203 -6.42 -4.89 18.46
C ALA A 203 -7.33 -3.72 18.09
N ALA A 204 -6.84 -2.47 18.14
CA ALA A 204 -7.61 -1.31 17.68
C ALA A 204 -7.96 -1.44 16.20
N VAL A 205 -6.98 -1.76 15.37
CA VAL A 205 -7.15 -1.94 13.93
C VAL A 205 -8.16 -3.05 13.64
N ALA A 206 -8.04 -4.20 14.29
CA ALA A 206 -8.95 -5.32 14.11
C ALA A 206 -10.40 -4.94 14.49
N LEU A 207 -10.59 -4.28 15.64
CA LEU A 207 -11.91 -3.78 16.06
C LEU A 207 -12.51 -2.78 15.05
N GLY A 208 -11.67 -1.89 14.50
CA GLY A 208 -12.08 -0.96 13.44
C GLY A 208 -12.48 -1.65 12.14
N MET A 209 -11.74 -2.70 11.73
CA MET A 209 -12.07 -3.52 10.56
C MET A 209 -13.38 -4.29 10.73
N LEU A 210 -13.64 -4.79 11.94
CA LEU A 210 -14.88 -5.49 12.28
C LEU A 210 -16.07 -4.52 12.48
N GLY A 211 -15.84 -3.20 12.45
CA GLY A 211 -16.88 -2.19 12.62
C GLY A 211 -17.53 -2.20 14.00
N ASP A 212 -16.80 -2.60 15.03
CA ASP A 212 -17.37 -2.83 16.36
C ASP A 212 -17.76 -1.52 17.07
N ALA A 213 -19.06 -1.20 17.12
CA ALA A 213 -19.54 0.06 17.71
C ALA A 213 -19.24 0.19 19.23
N GLY A 214 -19.13 -0.91 19.96
CA GLY A 214 -18.85 -0.83 21.41
C GLY A 214 -17.37 -0.61 21.74
N ALA A 215 -16.46 -0.63 20.75
CA ALA A 215 -15.09 -0.16 20.93
C ALA A 215 -14.99 1.38 21.01
N LEU A 216 -15.99 2.12 20.51
CA LEU A 216 -15.93 3.59 20.43
C LEU A 216 -15.66 4.30 21.76
N PRO A 217 -16.29 3.94 22.91
CA PRO A 217 -15.97 4.57 24.19
C PRO A 217 -14.52 4.33 24.64
N MET A 218 -13.96 3.15 24.32
CA MET A 218 -12.57 2.81 24.61
C MET A 218 -11.60 3.61 23.73
N PHE A 219 -11.95 3.78 22.46
CA PHE A 219 -11.18 4.60 21.51
C PHE A 219 -11.19 6.08 21.91
N GLU A 220 -12.36 6.66 22.24
CA GLU A 220 -12.48 8.04 22.71
C GLU A 220 -11.61 8.28 23.95
N LYS A 221 -11.64 7.36 24.93
CA LYS A 221 -10.81 7.43 26.13
C LYS A 221 -9.30 7.38 25.81
N VAL A 222 -8.89 6.54 24.88
CA VAL A 222 -7.47 6.40 24.50
C VAL A 222 -6.96 7.64 23.77
N VAL A 223 -7.73 8.18 22.83
CA VAL A 223 -7.37 9.40 22.08
C VAL A 223 -7.21 10.59 23.04
N ALA A 224 -8.11 10.74 24.01
CA ALA A 224 -8.06 11.82 25.00
C ALA A 224 -6.99 11.64 26.10
N SER A 225 -6.44 10.42 26.27
CA SER A 225 -5.53 10.11 27.38
C SER A 225 -4.13 10.68 27.17
N ARG A 226 -3.61 11.39 28.18
CA ARG A 226 -2.20 11.82 28.20
C ARG A 226 -1.21 10.70 28.54
N ALA A 227 -1.69 9.62 29.16
CA ALA A 227 -0.86 8.49 29.59
C ALA A 227 -0.58 7.48 28.47
N VAL A 228 -1.40 7.48 27.41
CA VAL A 228 -1.21 6.58 26.27
C VAL A 228 -0.21 7.18 25.28
N GLY A 229 0.74 6.36 24.83
CA GLY A 229 1.73 6.75 23.83
C GLY A 229 1.11 7.12 22.49
N ASP A 230 1.76 8.02 21.76
CA ASP A 230 1.22 8.59 20.52
C ASP A 230 1.06 7.54 19.41
N GLY A 231 1.92 6.51 19.38
CA GLY A 231 1.78 5.38 18.44
C GLY A 231 0.42 4.70 18.54
N VAL A 232 0.02 4.27 19.75
CA VAL A 232 -1.29 3.64 19.98
C VAL A 232 -2.43 4.57 19.56
N LYS A 233 -2.34 5.87 19.89
CA LYS A 233 -3.35 6.86 19.47
C LYS A 233 -3.48 6.96 17.95
N CYS A 234 -2.37 6.93 17.21
CA CYS A 234 -2.40 6.96 15.75
C CYS A 234 -3.21 5.77 15.20
N PHE A 235 -2.92 4.54 15.67
CA PHE A 235 -3.69 3.35 15.27
C PHE A 235 -5.15 3.42 15.66
N THR A 236 -5.46 3.91 16.86
CA THR A 236 -6.84 4.13 17.30
C THR A 236 -7.56 5.13 16.39
N LEU A 237 -6.91 6.23 15.98
CA LEU A 237 -7.49 7.21 15.06
C LEU A 237 -7.71 6.63 13.67
N HIS A 238 -6.77 5.83 13.15
CA HIS A 238 -6.96 5.11 11.89
C HIS A 238 -8.12 4.11 11.97
N ALA A 239 -8.23 3.36 13.07
CA ALA A 239 -9.36 2.47 13.31
C ALA A 239 -10.69 3.24 13.37
N LEU A 240 -10.73 4.38 14.05
CA LEU A 240 -11.90 5.27 14.10
C LEU A 240 -12.31 5.76 12.69
N GLY A 241 -11.35 5.98 11.79
CA GLY A 241 -11.61 6.33 10.39
C GLY A 241 -12.49 5.32 9.65
N ARG A 242 -12.35 4.01 9.96
CA ARG A 242 -13.15 2.93 9.33
C ARG A 242 -14.64 3.09 9.57
N TYR A 243 -15.01 3.64 10.72
CA TYR A 243 -16.41 3.87 11.05
C TYR A 243 -17.03 5.00 10.23
N GLY A 244 -16.26 5.80 9.48
CA GLY A 244 -16.78 6.81 8.58
C GLY A 244 -17.69 6.25 7.49
N GLN A 245 -17.58 4.96 7.16
CA GLN A 245 -18.45 4.24 6.22
C GLN A 245 -19.41 3.25 6.90
N HIS A 246 -19.48 3.26 8.24
CA HIS A 246 -20.38 2.37 8.97
C HIS A 246 -21.85 2.63 8.60
N PRO A 247 -22.72 1.59 8.47
CA PRO A 247 -24.10 1.77 8.04
C PRO A 247 -24.93 2.64 9.01
N ASP A 248 -24.73 2.50 10.32
CA ASP A 248 -25.41 3.32 11.35
C ASP A 248 -24.79 4.72 11.46
N GLU A 249 -25.62 5.75 11.21
CA GLU A 249 -25.25 7.16 11.33
C GLU A 249 -24.83 7.56 12.75
N LYS A 250 -25.44 7.00 13.79
CA LYS A 250 -25.06 7.30 15.18
C LYS A 250 -23.63 6.87 15.47
N VAL A 251 -23.25 5.70 14.96
CA VAL A 251 -21.89 5.17 15.04
C VAL A 251 -20.92 6.07 14.26
N ARG A 252 -21.28 6.50 13.04
CA ARG A 252 -20.47 7.45 12.26
C ARG A 252 -20.25 8.76 13.02
N LYS A 253 -21.30 9.34 13.60
CA LYS A 253 -21.22 10.60 14.35
C LYS A 253 -20.38 10.48 15.63
N ALA A 254 -20.53 9.38 16.37
CA ALA A 254 -19.73 9.12 17.56
C ALA A 254 -18.25 8.94 17.22
N ALA A 255 -17.93 8.18 16.16
CA ALA A 255 -16.56 8.03 15.68
C ALA A 255 -15.97 9.36 15.19
N LEU A 256 -16.72 10.14 14.42
CA LEU A 256 -16.30 11.46 13.93
C LEU A 256 -15.94 12.39 15.10
N LYS A 257 -16.77 12.41 16.16
CA LYS A 257 -16.48 13.18 17.39
C LYS A 257 -15.15 12.75 18.01
N ALA A 258 -14.89 11.45 18.14
CA ALA A 258 -13.64 10.94 18.69
C ALA A 258 -12.42 11.30 17.82
N VAL A 259 -12.55 11.23 16.48
CA VAL A 259 -11.49 11.64 15.55
C VAL A 259 -11.17 13.13 15.67
N LEU A 260 -12.20 13.98 15.76
CA LEU A 260 -12.03 15.43 15.93
C LEU A 260 -11.25 15.76 17.22
N GLY A 261 -11.47 15.02 18.31
CA GLY A 261 -10.69 15.17 19.55
C GLY A 261 -9.20 14.88 19.37
N GLY A 262 -8.82 14.07 18.36
CA GLY A 262 -7.42 13.81 18.03
C GLY A 262 -6.67 15.00 17.41
N LEU A 263 -7.38 16.02 16.91
CA LEU A 263 -6.77 17.23 16.32
C LEU A 263 -6.06 18.09 17.37
N GLU A 264 -6.43 17.98 18.65
CA GLU A 264 -5.79 18.66 19.78
C GLU A 264 -4.52 17.94 20.26
N GLY A 265 -4.22 16.76 19.69
CA GLY A 265 -3.06 15.96 20.03
C GLY A 265 -1.72 16.54 19.53
N LYS A 266 -0.65 15.79 19.76
CA LYS A 266 0.66 16.07 19.16
C LYS A 266 0.60 15.89 17.64
N ILE A 267 1.69 16.29 16.97
CA ILE A 267 1.81 16.32 15.51
C ILE A 267 1.36 15.00 14.85
N GLU A 268 1.81 13.85 15.35
CA GLU A 268 1.52 12.53 14.79
C GLU A 268 0.04 12.14 14.94
N ALA A 269 -0.53 12.39 16.12
CA ALA A 269 -1.95 12.14 16.38
C ALA A 269 -2.83 13.08 15.56
N ARG A 270 -2.45 14.35 15.42
CA ARG A 270 -3.15 15.33 14.60
C ARG A 270 -3.14 14.93 13.12
N GLN A 271 -2.00 14.51 12.59
CA GLN A 271 -1.86 14.01 11.22
C GLN A 271 -2.74 12.77 10.99
N SER A 272 -2.73 11.83 11.93
CA SER A 272 -3.57 10.62 11.87
C SER A 272 -5.07 10.95 11.91
N ALA A 273 -5.46 11.93 12.73
CA ALA A 273 -6.83 12.42 12.79
C ALA A 273 -7.26 13.05 11.45
N LEU A 274 -6.41 13.91 10.84
CA LEU A 274 -6.68 14.50 9.53
C LEU A 274 -6.86 13.43 8.43
N LEU A 275 -6.01 12.40 8.42
CA LEU A 275 -6.16 11.26 7.51
C LEU A 275 -7.48 10.51 7.74
N ALA A 276 -7.82 10.23 9.01
CA ALA A 276 -9.03 9.52 9.37
C ALA A 276 -10.31 10.29 8.99
N LEU A 277 -10.31 11.63 9.12
CA LEU A 277 -11.42 12.49 8.68
C LEU A 277 -11.75 12.31 7.20
N GLY A 278 -10.75 11.99 6.36
CA GLY A 278 -10.93 11.69 4.94
C GLY A 278 -11.82 10.48 4.63
N SER A 279 -12.23 9.71 5.65
CA SER A 279 -13.16 8.57 5.53
C SER A 279 -14.61 8.94 5.85
N PHE A 280 -14.88 10.17 6.31
CA PHE A 280 -16.22 10.65 6.68
C PHE A 280 -16.78 11.57 5.60
N ASN A 281 -17.94 11.20 5.04
CA ASN A 281 -18.67 12.05 4.10
C ASN A 281 -19.59 13.02 4.86
N ASP A 282 -19.00 13.78 5.80
CA ASP A 282 -19.73 14.69 6.69
C ASP A 282 -19.21 16.15 6.51
N PRO A 283 -20.08 17.15 6.40
CA PRO A 283 -19.67 18.56 6.29
C PRO A 283 -18.75 19.02 7.42
N THR A 284 -18.91 18.48 8.63
CA THR A 284 -18.04 18.77 9.78
C THR A 284 -16.60 18.30 9.52
N ALA A 285 -16.44 17.12 8.91
CA ALA A 285 -15.12 16.60 8.55
C ALA A 285 -14.46 17.47 7.48
N ILE A 286 -15.22 17.86 6.43
CA ILE A 286 -14.74 18.77 5.39
C ILE A 286 -14.30 20.12 5.99
N GLN A 287 -15.11 20.69 6.89
CA GLN A 287 -14.80 21.95 7.54
C GLN A 287 -13.52 21.86 8.40
N ALA A 288 -13.35 20.77 9.16
CA ALA A 288 -12.15 20.55 9.96
C ALA A 288 -10.91 20.38 9.07
N LEU A 289 -11.00 19.63 7.97
CA LEU A 289 -9.91 19.47 7.01
C LEU A 289 -9.49 20.81 6.38
N VAL A 290 -10.45 21.65 6.01
CA VAL A 290 -10.15 22.98 5.43
C VAL A 290 -9.54 23.91 6.48
N LYS A 291 -10.15 24.02 7.66
CA LYS A 291 -9.74 24.99 8.68
C LYS A 291 -8.46 24.57 9.42
N GLU A 292 -8.43 23.35 9.93
CA GLU A 292 -7.36 22.83 10.79
C GLU A 292 -6.25 22.12 10.00
N GLY A 293 -6.55 21.65 8.78
CA GLY A 293 -5.62 20.95 7.91
C GLY A 293 -4.98 21.86 6.85
N LEU A 294 -5.78 22.46 5.95
CA LEU A 294 -5.28 23.35 4.89
C LEU A 294 -4.87 24.75 5.39
N GLY A 295 -5.31 25.14 6.58
CA GLY A 295 -5.00 26.43 7.20
C GLY A 295 -3.54 26.57 7.66
N LYS A 296 -3.34 27.11 8.87
CA LYS A 296 -2.00 27.29 9.46
C LYS A 296 -1.48 26.00 10.11
N ALA A 297 -1.42 24.91 9.34
CA ALA A 297 -0.89 23.62 9.79
C ALA A 297 0.55 23.40 9.32
N ASP A 298 1.20 22.35 9.86
CA ASP A 298 2.49 21.89 9.34
C ASP A 298 2.34 21.31 7.91
N PRO A 299 3.43 21.24 7.12
CA PRO A 299 3.36 20.79 5.74
C PRO A 299 2.76 19.39 5.53
N TYR A 300 2.98 18.45 6.45
CA TYR A 300 2.43 17.10 6.33
C TYR A 300 0.92 17.11 6.60
N SER A 301 0.46 17.83 7.63
CA SER A 301 -0.96 18.01 7.91
C SER A 301 -1.72 18.63 6.73
N LYS A 302 -1.13 19.64 6.08
CA LYS A 302 -1.68 20.25 4.86
C LYS A 302 -1.85 19.23 3.73
N ASN A 303 -0.81 18.43 3.47
CA ASN A 303 -0.86 17.39 2.44
C ASN A 303 -1.94 16.35 2.77
N TYR A 304 -1.94 15.81 3.98
CA TYR A 304 -2.95 14.84 4.41
C TYR A 304 -4.36 15.39 4.31
N ALA A 305 -4.56 16.68 4.61
CA ALA A 305 -5.86 17.31 4.49
C ALA A 305 -6.31 17.45 3.03
N ALA A 306 -5.44 17.87 2.12
CA ALA A 306 -5.75 17.95 0.69
C ALA A 306 -6.16 16.57 0.12
N HIS A 307 -5.45 15.51 0.51
CA HIS A 307 -5.77 14.15 0.09
C HIS A 307 -7.06 13.62 0.72
N ALA A 308 -7.26 13.83 2.02
CA ALA A 308 -8.50 13.49 2.70
C ALA A 308 -9.72 14.16 2.03
N LEU A 309 -9.58 15.42 1.61
CA LEU A 309 -10.60 16.11 0.82
C LEU A 309 -10.82 15.46 -0.55
N GLY A 310 -9.76 15.14 -1.29
CA GLY A 310 -9.86 14.41 -2.56
C GLY A 310 -10.58 13.06 -2.42
N ARG A 311 -10.29 12.29 -1.37
CA ARG A 311 -10.95 11.01 -1.04
C ARG A 311 -12.44 11.18 -0.71
N ILE A 312 -12.81 12.24 0.00
CA ILE A 312 -14.23 12.57 0.24
C ILE A 312 -14.89 12.89 -1.09
N ALA A 313 -14.30 13.80 -1.89
CA ALA A 313 -14.83 14.21 -3.18
C ALA A 313 -15.06 13.03 -4.15
N ALA A 314 -14.09 12.12 -4.25
CA ALA A 314 -14.20 10.92 -5.07
C ALA A 314 -15.38 10.03 -4.67
N ARG A 315 -15.79 10.02 -3.39
CA ARG A 315 -16.91 9.23 -2.86
C ARG A 315 -18.26 9.93 -2.96
N VAL A 316 -18.32 11.24 -2.72
CA VAL A 316 -19.58 12.00 -2.82
C VAL A 316 -19.98 12.31 -4.28
N GLY A 317 -19.01 12.29 -5.19
CA GLY A 317 -19.21 12.46 -6.63
C GLY A 317 -19.51 13.90 -7.09
N PRO A 318 -19.40 14.18 -8.39
CA PRO A 318 -19.38 15.54 -8.96
C PRO A 318 -20.68 16.33 -8.81
N THR A 319 -21.80 15.65 -8.56
CA THR A 319 -23.13 16.28 -8.45
C THR A 319 -23.44 16.82 -7.05
N SER A 320 -22.60 16.52 -6.05
CA SER A 320 -22.83 16.92 -4.66
C SER A 320 -22.34 18.35 -4.38
N ARG A 321 -22.97 19.02 -3.41
CA ARG A 321 -22.54 20.36 -2.95
C ARG A 321 -21.16 20.28 -2.29
N GLU A 322 -20.91 19.19 -1.58
CA GLU A 322 -19.66 18.88 -0.90
C GLU A 322 -18.52 18.78 -1.91
N TYR A 323 -18.73 18.12 -3.06
CA TYR A 323 -17.75 18.06 -4.13
C TYR A 323 -17.38 19.45 -4.66
N ALA A 324 -18.38 20.29 -4.95
CA ALA A 324 -18.13 21.64 -5.44
C ALA A 324 -17.37 22.49 -4.42
N GLN A 325 -17.66 22.33 -3.12
CA GLN A 325 -16.93 22.98 -2.04
C GLN A 325 -15.48 22.50 -1.97
N ILE A 326 -15.25 21.18 -2.03
CA ILE A 326 -13.91 20.59 -2.00
C ILE A 326 -13.09 21.04 -3.19
N ALA A 327 -13.65 20.95 -4.40
CA ALA A 327 -13.00 21.39 -5.63
C ALA A 327 -12.55 22.85 -5.54
N LYS A 328 -13.43 23.73 -5.03
CA LYS A 328 -13.11 25.15 -4.84
C LYS A 328 -11.91 25.36 -3.91
N GLU A 329 -11.83 24.64 -2.78
CA GLU A 329 -10.72 24.80 -1.84
C GLU A 329 -9.43 24.17 -2.40
N LEU A 330 -9.50 23.02 -3.07
CA LEU A 330 -8.34 22.39 -3.70
C LEU A 330 -7.80 23.19 -4.89
N CYS A 331 -8.66 23.82 -5.69
CA CYS A 331 -8.22 24.72 -6.77
C CYS A 331 -7.37 25.87 -6.22
N LYS A 332 -7.81 26.54 -5.14
CA LYS A 332 -7.02 27.63 -4.50
C LYS A 332 -5.64 27.16 -4.05
N VAL A 333 -5.57 25.93 -3.57
CA VAL A 333 -4.36 25.25 -3.13
C VAL A 333 -3.46 24.87 -4.32
N ALA A 334 -4.04 24.53 -5.46
CA ALA A 334 -3.37 24.15 -6.70
C ALA A 334 -3.09 25.33 -7.68
N GLU A 335 -3.18 26.58 -7.23
CA GLU A 335 -3.00 27.76 -8.10
C GLU A 335 -1.53 28.02 -8.49
N THR A 336 -0.58 27.91 -7.56
CA THR A 336 0.84 28.22 -7.82
C THR A 336 1.79 27.43 -6.93
N ASP A 337 2.84 26.85 -7.49
CA ASP A 337 3.93 26.19 -6.76
C ASP A 337 4.76 27.17 -5.91
N LYS A 338 4.77 28.46 -6.26
CA LYS A 338 5.55 29.52 -5.59
C LYS A 338 5.11 29.83 -4.16
N LYS A 339 3.84 29.58 -3.80
CA LYS A 339 3.30 29.87 -2.45
C LYS A 339 3.72 28.80 -1.44
N ASP A 340 3.42 27.55 -1.76
CA ASP A 340 3.72 26.37 -0.96
C ASP A 340 3.76 25.19 -1.93
N LYS A 341 4.98 24.83 -2.36
CA LYS A 341 5.21 23.80 -3.37
C LYS A 341 4.56 22.46 -2.98
N TRP A 342 4.49 22.13 -1.68
CA TRP A 342 4.03 20.81 -1.22
C TRP A 342 2.52 20.76 -1.21
N LEU A 343 1.90 21.83 -0.72
CA LEU A 343 0.46 22.01 -0.78
C LEU A 343 -0.03 22.02 -2.24
N PHE A 344 0.73 22.62 -3.17
CA PHE A 344 0.46 22.55 -4.60
C PHE A 344 0.49 21.10 -5.15
N GLN A 345 1.51 20.31 -4.78
CA GLN A 345 1.61 18.89 -5.18
C GLN A 345 0.40 18.07 -4.67
N ALA A 346 0.04 18.24 -3.39
CA ALA A 346 -1.09 17.52 -2.80
C ALA A 346 -2.43 17.94 -3.44
N GLY A 347 -2.59 19.24 -3.73
CA GLY A 347 -3.76 19.79 -4.41
C GLY A 347 -3.95 19.27 -5.82
N THR A 348 -2.90 19.31 -6.65
CA THR A 348 -2.93 18.80 -8.03
C THR A 348 -3.26 17.32 -8.09
N LEU A 349 -2.69 16.52 -7.17
CA LEU A 349 -2.97 15.10 -7.07
C LEU A 349 -4.42 14.82 -6.65
N ALA A 350 -4.90 15.54 -5.63
CA ALA A 350 -6.29 15.41 -5.18
C ALA A 350 -7.29 15.79 -6.29
N LEU A 351 -7.03 16.86 -7.04
CA LEU A 351 -7.85 17.25 -8.21
C LEU A 351 -7.79 16.19 -9.32
N ALA A 352 -6.64 15.58 -9.57
CA ALA A 352 -6.53 14.47 -10.53
C ALA A 352 -7.39 13.26 -10.13
N THR A 353 -7.44 12.94 -8.84
CA THR A 353 -8.37 11.91 -8.32
C THR A 353 -9.83 12.33 -8.34
N MET A 354 -10.17 13.56 -8.68
CA MET A 354 -11.56 13.98 -8.84
C MET A 354 -12.00 14.00 -10.31
N SER A 355 -11.08 13.76 -11.26
CA SER A 355 -11.34 13.87 -12.71
C SER A 355 -11.94 15.23 -13.08
N TYR A 356 -11.36 16.30 -12.54
CA TYR A 356 -11.81 17.67 -12.78
C TYR A 356 -11.49 18.11 -14.21
N SER A 357 -12.50 18.46 -15.01
CA SER A 357 -12.41 18.62 -16.47
C SER A 357 -11.36 19.64 -16.93
N ASP A 358 -11.19 20.72 -16.18
CA ASP A 358 -10.28 21.81 -16.55
C ASP A 358 -8.83 21.53 -16.10
N GLN A 359 -8.62 20.47 -15.31
CA GLN A 359 -7.33 20.16 -14.70
C GLN A 359 -6.30 19.69 -15.72
N GLU A 360 -6.71 18.94 -16.76
CA GLU A 360 -5.78 18.47 -17.79
C GLU A 360 -5.11 19.65 -18.49
N LYS A 361 -5.90 20.64 -18.94
CA LYS A 361 -5.38 21.83 -19.59
C LYS A 361 -4.40 22.58 -18.70
N GLN A 362 -4.75 22.79 -17.44
CA GLN A 362 -3.90 23.48 -16.48
C GLN A 362 -2.58 22.72 -16.24
N LEU A 363 -2.62 21.39 -16.09
CA LEU A 363 -1.42 20.58 -15.91
C LEU A 363 -0.55 20.55 -17.17
N MET A 364 -1.14 20.56 -18.36
CA MET A 364 -0.41 20.62 -19.64
C MET A 364 0.38 21.93 -19.80
N GLU A 365 -0.15 23.06 -19.30
CA GLU A 365 0.60 24.32 -19.25
C GLU A 365 1.89 24.19 -18.39
N PHE A 366 1.80 23.50 -17.24
CA PHE A 366 2.97 23.20 -16.41
C PHE A 366 3.93 22.19 -17.07
N VAL A 367 3.41 21.24 -17.85
CA VAL A 367 4.22 20.27 -18.61
C VAL A 367 5.13 20.98 -19.62
N GLY A 368 4.62 22.01 -20.30
CA GLY A 368 5.42 22.83 -21.22
C GLY A 368 6.60 23.54 -20.55
N ASP A 369 6.51 23.79 -19.25
CA ASP A 369 7.48 24.55 -18.46
C ASP A 369 8.20 23.72 -17.38
N LEU A 370 8.20 22.38 -17.47
CA LEU A 370 8.77 21.48 -16.43
C LEU A 370 10.21 21.82 -16.02
N LYS A 371 11.03 22.30 -16.95
CA LYS A 371 12.44 22.67 -16.67
C LYS A 371 12.57 23.85 -15.71
N LYS A 372 11.52 24.67 -15.56
CA LYS A 372 11.47 25.81 -14.64
C LYS A 372 10.94 25.42 -13.25
N LEU A 373 10.34 24.23 -13.13
CA LEU A 373 9.77 23.73 -11.90
C LEU A 373 10.81 22.99 -11.07
N ASP A 374 10.55 22.95 -9.77
CA ASP A 374 11.24 22.03 -8.86
C ASP A 374 11.00 20.57 -9.29
N GLY A 375 12.01 19.71 -9.17
CA GLY A 375 11.92 18.33 -9.63
C GLY A 375 10.78 17.51 -9.00
N HIS A 376 10.43 17.80 -7.74
CA HIS A 376 9.30 17.15 -7.07
C HIS A 376 7.95 17.70 -7.54
N VAL A 377 7.86 19.00 -7.79
CA VAL A 377 6.66 19.65 -8.35
C VAL A 377 6.40 19.13 -9.77
N ALA A 378 7.45 19.08 -10.61
CA ALA A 378 7.41 18.50 -11.94
C ALA A 378 6.92 17.03 -11.90
N SER A 379 7.43 16.23 -10.97
CA SER A 379 7.01 14.84 -10.77
C SER A 379 5.52 14.71 -10.43
N ALA A 380 5.01 15.57 -9.55
CA ALA A 380 3.60 15.57 -9.16
C ALA A 380 2.67 15.96 -10.31
N VAL A 381 3.06 16.97 -11.12
CA VAL A 381 2.32 17.38 -12.32
C VAL A 381 2.22 16.21 -13.30
N VAL A 382 3.35 15.57 -13.62
CA VAL A 382 3.45 14.42 -14.53
C VAL A 382 2.57 13.26 -14.06
N LEU A 383 2.66 12.91 -12.77
CA LEU A 383 1.85 11.83 -12.20
C LEU A 383 0.36 12.16 -12.18
N SER A 384 0.00 13.41 -11.84
CA SER A 384 -1.39 13.89 -11.82
C SER A 384 -2.02 13.79 -13.21
N LEU A 385 -1.24 14.05 -14.26
CA LEU A 385 -1.65 13.85 -15.65
C LEU A 385 -2.01 12.40 -15.96
N GLY A 386 -1.17 11.45 -15.53
CA GLY A 386 -1.45 10.02 -15.66
C GLY A 386 -2.68 9.56 -14.86
N LEU A 387 -2.87 10.11 -13.65
CA LEU A 387 -3.98 9.79 -12.74
C LEU A 387 -5.34 10.30 -13.21
N LEU A 388 -5.36 11.42 -13.95
CA LEU A 388 -6.55 11.86 -14.66
C LEU A 388 -7.01 10.79 -15.68
N GLY A 389 -6.10 9.94 -16.15
CA GLY A 389 -6.40 8.86 -17.08
C GLY A 389 -6.89 9.40 -18.42
N THR A 390 -6.27 10.47 -18.91
CA THR A 390 -6.75 11.16 -20.11
C THR A 390 -6.42 10.31 -21.34
N ASP A 391 -7.41 10.07 -22.19
CA ASP A 391 -7.22 9.46 -23.52
C ASP A 391 -6.54 10.43 -24.51
N SER A 392 -5.96 11.52 -24.01
CA SER A 392 -5.37 12.59 -24.79
C SER A 392 -4.09 12.11 -25.47
N PRO A 393 -4.07 12.05 -26.82
CA PRO A 393 -2.86 11.71 -27.56
C PRO A 393 -1.72 12.71 -27.32
N GLU A 394 -2.07 13.96 -27.00
CA GLU A 394 -1.12 15.02 -26.68
C GLU A 394 -0.42 14.77 -25.35
N SER A 395 -1.19 14.40 -24.31
CA SER A 395 -0.65 14.04 -22.99
C SER A 395 0.25 12.81 -23.10
N ALA A 396 -0.17 11.77 -23.82
CA ALA A 396 0.64 10.57 -24.05
C ALA A 396 1.96 10.87 -24.79
N LYS A 397 1.94 11.77 -25.78
CA LYS A 397 3.14 12.21 -26.50
C LYS A 397 4.14 12.90 -25.57
N HIS A 398 3.71 13.89 -24.81
CA HIS A 398 4.60 14.63 -23.90
C HIS A 398 5.18 13.73 -22.81
N LEU A 399 4.37 12.84 -22.21
CA LEU A 399 4.85 11.88 -21.23
C LEU A 399 5.90 10.93 -21.82
N SER A 400 5.75 10.52 -23.09
CA SER A 400 6.73 9.68 -23.79
C SER A 400 8.07 10.40 -24.01
N GLU A 401 8.02 11.68 -24.40
CA GLU A 401 9.20 12.52 -24.56
C GLU A 401 9.91 12.74 -23.22
N ILE A 402 9.17 12.96 -22.13
CA ILE A 402 9.74 13.13 -20.79
C ILE A 402 10.40 11.83 -20.30
N PHE A 403 9.76 10.68 -20.50
CA PHE A 403 10.29 9.37 -20.13
C PHE A 403 11.61 9.07 -20.85
N GLY A 404 11.68 9.32 -22.17
CA GLY A 404 12.89 9.09 -22.97
C GLY A 404 13.99 10.16 -22.79
N SER A 405 13.66 11.33 -22.25
CA SER A 405 14.60 12.44 -22.10
C SER A 405 15.61 12.18 -20.98
N ARG A 406 16.86 11.83 -21.34
CA ARG A 406 18.00 11.73 -20.41
C ARG A 406 18.36 13.06 -19.71
N SER A 407 17.83 14.18 -20.19
CA SER A 407 18.02 15.50 -19.57
C SER A 407 17.06 15.76 -18.39
N SER A 408 16.02 14.94 -18.25
CA SER A 408 15.06 15.02 -17.15
C SER A 408 15.64 14.33 -15.91
N GLY A 409 15.35 14.84 -14.71
CA GLY A 409 15.71 14.17 -13.46
C GLY A 409 15.10 12.76 -13.38
N SER A 410 15.81 11.81 -12.79
CA SER A 410 15.41 10.39 -12.74
C SER A 410 14.00 10.18 -12.15
N ASN A 411 13.63 10.97 -11.15
CA ASN A 411 12.27 10.92 -10.57
C ASN A 411 11.19 11.29 -11.60
N ILE A 412 11.42 12.35 -12.38
CA ILE A 412 10.45 12.82 -13.39
C ILE A 412 10.28 11.76 -14.49
N GLN A 413 11.38 11.16 -14.93
CA GLN A 413 11.34 10.04 -15.89
C GLN A 413 10.53 8.86 -15.32
N ALA A 414 10.82 8.45 -14.08
CA ALA A 414 10.13 7.33 -13.44
C ALA A 414 8.60 7.56 -13.42
N TYR A 415 8.16 8.73 -12.95
CA TYR A 415 6.74 9.06 -12.91
C TYR A 415 6.11 9.24 -14.29
N ALA A 416 6.86 9.71 -15.29
CA ALA A 416 6.38 9.78 -16.67
C ALA A 416 6.11 8.39 -17.25
N GLY A 417 7.00 7.42 -17.02
CA GLY A 417 6.79 6.03 -17.42
C GLY A 417 5.54 5.40 -16.79
N LEU A 418 5.31 5.69 -15.50
CA LEU A 418 4.08 5.24 -14.83
C LEU A 418 2.83 5.94 -15.35
N ALA A 419 2.90 7.26 -15.54
CA ALA A 419 1.80 8.05 -16.07
C ALA A 419 1.41 7.56 -17.47
N LEU A 420 2.39 7.27 -18.34
CA LEU A 420 2.16 6.64 -19.64
C LEU A 420 1.42 5.33 -19.50
N ALA A 421 1.92 4.43 -18.64
CA ALA A 421 1.24 3.18 -18.40
C ALA A 421 -0.18 3.41 -17.91
N MET A 422 -0.42 4.38 -17.00
CA MET A 422 -1.74 4.75 -16.46
C MET A 422 -2.72 5.26 -17.53
N THR A 423 -2.26 5.96 -18.57
CA THR A 423 -3.11 6.33 -19.73
C THR A 423 -3.60 5.13 -20.55
N GLY A 424 -2.95 3.96 -20.44
CA GLY A 424 -3.32 2.78 -21.23
C GLY A 424 -2.87 2.83 -22.70
N SER A 425 -1.99 3.77 -23.06
CA SER A 425 -1.44 3.92 -24.41
C SER A 425 -0.66 2.67 -24.87
N PRO A 426 -1.10 1.94 -25.91
CA PRO A 426 -0.49 0.65 -26.31
C PRO A 426 0.98 0.74 -26.73
N GLY A 427 1.43 1.90 -27.20
CA GLY A 427 2.82 2.12 -27.64
C GLY A 427 3.84 2.28 -26.51
N ALA A 428 3.40 2.41 -25.25
CA ALA A 428 4.29 2.65 -24.12
C ALA A 428 5.10 1.41 -23.72
N VAL A 429 4.55 0.20 -23.91
CA VAL A 429 5.10 -1.06 -23.37
C VAL A 429 6.50 -1.36 -23.89
N LYS A 430 6.72 -1.21 -25.20
CA LYS A 430 8.02 -1.51 -25.81
C LYS A 430 9.16 -0.65 -25.24
N GLY A 431 8.94 0.65 -25.10
CA GLY A 431 9.93 1.57 -24.53
C GLY A 431 10.20 1.31 -23.04
N LEU A 432 9.17 0.87 -22.29
CA LEU A 432 9.33 0.44 -20.91
C LEU A 432 10.19 -0.84 -20.82
N SER A 433 9.93 -1.84 -21.66
CA SER A 433 10.69 -3.10 -21.70
C SER A 433 12.17 -2.88 -22.08
N GLU A 434 12.45 -2.02 -23.07
CA GLU A 434 13.82 -1.65 -23.48
C GLU A 434 14.59 -0.97 -22.35
N THR A 435 13.90 -0.27 -21.44
CA THR A 435 14.54 0.40 -20.29
C THR A 435 15.09 -0.61 -19.28
N LEU A 436 14.43 -1.77 -19.08
CA LEU A 436 14.88 -2.80 -18.15
C LEU A 436 15.83 -3.83 -18.76
N THR A 437 15.75 -4.05 -20.07
CA THR A 437 16.50 -5.10 -20.79
C THR A 437 17.69 -4.57 -21.58
N GLY A 438 17.72 -3.28 -21.92
CA GLY A 438 18.80 -2.67 -22.68
C GLY A 438 20.03 -2.29 -21.84
N ASP A 439 21.09 -1.87 -22.52
CA ASP A 439 22.34 -1.40 -21.90
C ASP A 439 22.23 -0.04 -21.18
N SER A 440 21.02 0.53 -21.13
CA SER A 440 20.76 1.88 -20.65
C SER A 440 21.06 2.05 -19.15
N ARG A 441 21.09 0.95 -18.38
CA ARG A 441 21.29 0.91 -16.92
C ARG A 441 20.52 2.04 -16.23
N PRO A 442 19.20 1.97 -16.13
CA PRO A 442 18.42 3.07 -15.55
C PRO A 442 18.75 3.32 -14.07
N HIS A 443 18.38 4.51 -13.60
CA HIS A 443 18.33 4.80 -12.16
C HIS A 443 17.32 3.87 -11.47
N ALA A 444 17.54 3.55 -10.19
CA ALA A 444 16.73 2.59 -9.44
C ALA A 444 15.22 2.92 -9.43
N ASP A 445 14.87 4.17 -9.17
CA ASP A 445 13.46 4.60 -9.16
C ASP A 445 12.81 4.51 -10.54
N VAL A 446 13.56 4.78 -11.62
CA VAL A 446 13.10 4.60 -13.00
C VAL A 446 12.84 3.12 -13.26
N ALA A 447 13.79 2.25 -12.91
CA ALA A 447 13.66 0.80 -13.08
C ALA A 447 12.46 0.24 -12.31
N ARG A 448 12.34 0.59 -11.01
CA ARG A 448 11.25 0.13 -10.13
C ARG A 448 9.90 0.50 -10.71
N THR A 449 9.73 1.76 -11.07
CA THR A 449 8.47 2.29 -11.57
C THR A 449 8.15 1.77 -12.97
N THR A 450 9.18 1.53 -13.80
CA THR A 450 9.05 0.88 -15.10
C THR A 450 8.55 -0.56 -14.96
N ALA A 451 9.06 -1.34 -14.01
CA ALA A 451 8.59 -2.70 -13.77
C ALA A 451 7.10 -2.74 -13.37
N LEU A 452 6.66 -1.80 -12.54
CA LEU A 452 5.25 -1.64 -12.20
C LEU A 452 4.40 -1.19 -13.40
N ALA A 453 4.90 -0.23 -14.17
CA ALA A 453 4.27 0.28 -15.39
C ALA A 453 4.05 -0.86 -16.40
N ILE A 454 5.07 -1.71 -16.62
CA ILE A 454 4.98 -2.93 -17.42
C ILE A 454 3.86 -3.84 -16.90
N GLY A 455 3.72 -4.00 -15.58
CA GLY A 455 2.62 -4.75 -14.98
C GLY A 455 1.22 -4.26 -15.38
N LEU A 456 1.03 -2.95 -15.52
CA LEU A 456 -0.27 -2.32 -15.80
C LEU A 456 -0.71 -2.41 -17.27
N VAL A 457 0.22 -2.59 -18.21
CA VAL A 457 -0.05 -2.54 -19.66
C VAL A 457 0.56 -3.70 -20.46
N GLY A 458 1.42 -4.52 -19.86
CA GLY A 458 2.19 -5.57 -20.51
C GLY A 458 1.46 -6.89 -20.75
N GLY A 459 2.07 -7.72 -21.62
CA GLY A 459 1.61 -9.06 -21.98
C GLY A 459 2.58 -10.18 -21.56
N ALA A 460 2.55 -11.30 -22.28
CA ALA A 460 3.37 -12.48 -21.96
C ALA A 460 4.88 -12.22 -22.13
N GLU A 461 5.27 -11.46 -23.16
CA GLU A 461 6.67 -11.06 -23.38
C GLU A 461 7.20 -10.20 -22.23
N GLU A 462 6.38 -9.26 -21.75
CA GLU A 462 6.69 -8.44 -20.60
C GLU A 462 6.78 -9.23 -19.29
N ALA A 463 5.95 -10.27 -19.11
CA ALA A 463 6.05 -11.15 -17.95
C ALA A 463 7.43 -11.82 -17.89
N LYS A 464 7.96 -12.25 -19.04
CA LYS A 464 9.32 -12.80 -19.14
C LYS A 464 10.39 -11.77 -18.75
N VAL A 465 10.27 -10.52 -19.20
CA VAL A 465 11.17 -9.43 -18.79
C VAL A 465 11.18 -9.27 -17.27
N LEU A 466 10.01 -9.29 -16.63
CA LEU A 466 9.91 -9.18 -15.17
C LEU A 466 10.47 -10.41 -14.44
N VAL A 467 10.31 -11.62 -14.99
CA VAL A 467 10.95 -12.82 -14.42
C VAL A 467 12.48 -12.74 -14.54
N ASP A 468 13.00 -12.22 -15.64
CA ASP A 468 14.45 -11.99 -15.81
C ASP A 468 14.99 -10.95 -14.80
N VAL A 469 14.18 -9.93 -14.45
CA VAL A 469 14.48 -9.00 -13.35
C VAL A 469 14.57 -9.74 -12.01
N LEU A 470 13.65 -10.68 -11.72
CA LEU A 470 13.71 -11.49 -10.50
C LEU A 470 14.96 -12.36 -10.44
N ALA A 471 15.38 -12.92 -11.59
CA ALA A 471 16.60 -13.71 -11.74
C ALA A 471 17.90 -12.87 -11.74
N GLY A 472 17.83 -11.57 -11.39
CA GLY A 472 18.99 -10.70 -11.26
C GLY A 472 19.67 -10.31 -12.58
N LYS A 473 19.02 -10.53 -13.73
CA LYS A 473 19.59 -10.23 -15.06
C LYS A 473 19.50 -8.75 -15.45
N ALA A 474 18.68 -7.96 -14.75
CA ALA A 474 18.51 -6.54 -15.04
C ALA A 474 19.72 -5.71 -14.57
N ALA A 475 20.25 -4.88 -15.46
CA ALA A 475 21.36 -3.99 -15.15
C ALA A 475 20.84 -2.65 -14.60
N VAL A 476 21.16 -2.31 -13.35
CA VAL A 476 20.75 -1.05 -12.68
C VAL A 476 21.99 -0.34 -12.13
N GLN A 477 21.99 1.00 -12.15
CA GLN A 477 23.14 1.82 -11.70
C GLN A 477 23.49 1.73 -10.21
N GLN A 478 22.59 1.24 -9.34
CA GLN A 478 22.68 1.39 -7.89
C GLN A 478 22.94 0.08 -7.11
N ALA A 479 23.22 0.25 -5.81
CA ALA A 479 23.53 -0.79 -4.81
C ALA A 479 22.41 -1.84 -4.62
N ASP A 480 22.72 -2.91 -3.89
CA ASP A 480 21.83 -4.09 -3.74
C ASP A 480 20.45 -3.76 -3.16
N SER A 481 20.33 -2.73 -2.31
CA SER A 481 19.03 -2.28 -1.79
C SER A 481 18.08 -1.79 -2.88
N ALA A 482 18.59 -1.14 -3.95
CA ALA A 482 17.79 -0.72 -5.09
C ALA A 482 17.28 -1.91 -5.90
N ARG A 483 18.10 -2.96 -6.04
CA ARG A 483 17.71 -4.21 -6.72
C ARG A 483 16.58 -4.92 -5.98
N PHE A 484 16.60 -4.88 -4.65
CA PHE A 484 15.53 -5.42 -3.82
C PHE A 484 14.17 -4.77 -4.14
N PHE A 485 14.10 -3.44 -4.19
CA PHE A 485 12.85 -2.73 -4.53
C PHE A 485 12.38 -2.98 -5.96
N LEU A 486 13.33 -3.11 -6.90
CA LEU A 486 13.01 -3.47 -8.28
C LEU A 486 12.40 -4.87 -8.36
N LYS A 487 12.98 -5.87 -7.67
CA LYS A 487 12.41 -7.22 -7.59
C LYS A 487 10.99 -7.20 -7.00
N GLY A 488 10.76 -6.41 -5.95
CA GLY A 488 9.43 -6.21 -5.38
C GLY A 488 8.40 -5.64 -6.38
N ALA A 489 8.80 -4.66 -7.20
CA ALA A 489 7.93 -4.13 -8.25
C ALA A 489 7.70 -5.13 -9.39
N ALA A 490 8.70 -5.94 -9.74
CA ALA A 490 8.56 -7.00 -10.74
C ALA A 490 7.60 -8.10 -10.28
N VAL A 491 7.63 -8.49 -9.00
CA VAL A 491 6.63 -9.40 -8.41
C VAL A 491 5.21 -8.88 -8.62
N GLN A 492 4.97 -7.60 -8.31
CA GLN A 492 3.66 -6.98 -8.53
C GLN A 492 3.29 -6.98 -10.01
N GLY A 493 4.22 -6.60 -10.87
CA GLY A 493 3.97 -6.57 -12.31
C GLY A 493 3.63 -7.95 -12.89
N ILE A 494 4.31 -9.02 -12.46
CA ILE A 494 3.97 -10.41 -12.85
C ILE A 494 2.55 -10.77 -12.39
N GLY A 495 2.20 -10.42 -11.14
CA GLY A 495 0.86 -10.60 -10.61
C GLY A 495 -0.22 -9.88 -11.42
N LEU A 496 0.02 -8.61 -11.75
CA LEU A 496 -0.89 -7.77 -12.54
C LEU A 496 -1.08 -8.29 -13.97
N ILE A 497 -0.02 -8.76 -14.62
CA ILE A 497 -0.10 -9.39 -15.94
C ILE A 497 -0.91 -10.69 -15.87
N GLY A 498 -0.66 -11.51 -14.84
CA GLY A 498 -1.43 -12.72 -14.60
C GLY A 498 -1.28 -13.80 -15.67
N ASP A 499 -0.17 -13.78 -16.42
CA ASP A 499 0.12 -14.74 -17.48
C ASP A 499 0.56 -16.08 -16.90
N ALA A 500 -0.04 -17.16 -17.41
CA ALA A 500 0.14 -18.51 -16.91
C ALA A 500 1.55 -19.07 -17.18
N GLU A 501 2.23 -18.64 -18.25
CA GLU A 501 3.60 -19.09 -18.53
C GLU A 501 4.59 -18.57 -17.48
N SER A 502 4.25 -17.49 -16.78
CA SER A 502 5.02 -16.99 -15.63
C SER A 502 5.26 -18.09 -14.58
N VAL A 503 4.30 -18.99 -14.33
CA VAL A 503 4.46 -20.09 -13.38
C VAL A 503 5.62 -21.01 -13.79
N LYS A 504 5.72 -21.32 -15.09
CA LYS A 504 6.81 -22.15 -15.63
C LYS A 504 8.15 -21.41 -15.61
N LEU A 505 8.14 -20.12 -15.95
CA LEU A 505 9.34 -19.27 -15.97
C LEU A 505 9.92 -19.04 -14.57
N LEU A 506 9.09 -19.07 -13.52
CA LEU A 506 9.52 -18.89 -12.14
C LEU A 506 10.20 -20.13 -11.54
N LYS A 507 9.95 -21.35 -12.06
CA LYS A 507 10.58 -22.59 -11.59
C LYS A 507 12.11 -22.53 -11.48
N PRO A 508 12.87 -22.13 -12.51
CA PRO A 508 14.33 -22.02 -12.38
C PRO A 508 14.76 -20.97 -11.35
N VAL A 509 13.99 -19.90 -11.15
CA VAL A 509 14.29 -18.85 -10.17
C VAL A 509 14.12 -19.36 -8.73
N LEU A 510 13.13 -20.24 -8.51
CA LEU A 510 12.93 -20.91 -7.23
C LEU A 510 14.08 -21.83 -6.82
N GLU A 511 14.89 -22.28 -7.77
CA GLU A 511 16.07 -23.14 -7.52
C GLU A 511 17.39 -22.33 -7.49
N SER A 512 17.30 -21.00 -7.47
CA SER A 512 18.46 -20.12 -7.37
C SER A 512 19.22 -20.32 -6.05
N LYS A 513 20.54 -20.14 -6.11
CA LYS A 513 21.40 -20.06 -4.92
C LYS A 513 21.05 -18.86 -4.03
N SER A 514 20.55 -17.78 -4.63
CA SER A 514 20.16 -16.57 -3.91
C SER A 514 18.80 -16.76 -3.24
N TRP A 515 18.76 -16.64 -1.90
CA TRP A 515 17.50 -16.71 -1.16
C TRP A 515 16.52 -15.61 -1.58
N GLU A 516 17.03 -14.42 -1.95
CA GLU A 516 16.19 -13.32 -2.39
C GLU A 516 15.39 -13.70 -3.63
N GLU A 517 16.06 -14.30 -4.63
CA GLU A 517 15.43 -14.72 -5.88
C GLU A 517 14.36 -15.77 -5.62
N ARG A 518 14.65 -16.74 -4.73
CA ARG A 518 13.66 -17.73 -4.29
C ARG A 518 12.47 -17.08 -3.58
N ALA A 519 12.71 -16.14 -2.67
CA ALA A 519 11.66 -15.46 -1.91
C ALA A 519 10.76 -14.62 -2.83
N PHE A 520 11.33 -13.82 -3.74
CA PHE A 520 10.56 -13.01 -4.68
C PHE A 520 9.82 -13.88 -5.70
N ALA A 521 10.42 -14.98 -6.19
CA ALA A 521 9.72 -15.91 -7.08
C ALA A 521 8.54 -16.60 -6.37
N THR A 522 8.72 -16.98 -5.10
CA THR A 522 7.64 -17.54 -4.25
C THR A 522 6.53 -16.51 -4.05
N ALA A 523 6.89 -15.25 -3.80
CA ALA A 523 5.93 -14.17 -3.67
C ALA A 523 5.14 -13.95 -4.97
N ALA A 524 5.79 -13.96 -6.14
CA ALA A 524 5.14 -13.84 -7.45
C ALA A 524 4.12 -14.96 -7.69
N LEU A 525 4.45 -16.21 -7.33
CA LEU A 525 3.49 -17.32 -7.38
C LEU A 525 2.27 -17.04 -6.48
N GLY A 526 2.47 -16.47 -5.28
CA GLY A 526 1.38 -16.03 -4.41
C GLY A 526 0.42 -15.04 -5.09
N TYR A 527 0.95 -14.03 -5.78
CA TYR A 527 0.14 -13.08 -6.55
C TYR A 527 -0.62 -13.74 -7.71
N LEU A 528 0.01 -14.69 -8.40
CA LEU A 528 -0.61 -15.42 -9.49
C LEU A 528 -1.75 -16.32 -8.99
N MET A 529 -1.60 -16.93 -7.82
CA MET A 529 -2.64 -17.76 -7.19
C MET A 529 -3.82 -16.97 -6.64
N GLU A 530 -3.67 -15.66 -6.41
CA GLU A 530 -4.73 -14.80 -5.89
C GLU A 530 -5.96 -14.87 -6.82
N PRO A 531 -7.14 -15.25 -6.30
CA PRO A 531 -8.29 -15.59 -7.12
C PRO A 531 -8.91 -14.37 -7.82
N LYS A 532 -8.74 -13.16 -7.26
CA LYS A 532 -9.22 -11.93 -7.88
C LYS A 532 -8.06 -11.06 -8.34
N ALA A 533 -8.14 -10.61 -9.59
CA ALA A 533 -7.13 -9.73 -10.19
C ALA A 533 -6.98 -8.40 -9.43
N GLU A 534 -8.07 -7.87 -8.88
CA GLU A 534 -8.09 -6.65 -8.05
C GLU A 534 -7.26 -6.78 -6.77
N TYR A 535 -7.11 -7.99 -6.21
CA TYR A 535 -6.24 -8.24 -5.06
C TYR A 535 -4.76 -8.41 -5.43
N ARG A 536 -4.45 -8.56 -6.73
CA ARG A 536 -3.07 -8.66 -7.23
C ARG A 536 -2.34 -7.31 -7.25
N VAL A 537 -3.07 -6.22 -7.04
CA VAL A 537 -2.52 -4.85 -6.99
C VAL A 537 -1.85 -4.55 -5.63
N ALA A 538 -2.18 -5.30 -4.56
CA ALA A 538 -1.76 -4.99 -3.20
C ALA A 538 -0.33 -5.48 -2.89
N PRO A 539 0.70 -4.62 -2.74
CA PRO A 539 2.11 -4.87 -2.38
C PRO A 539 2.38 -5.49 -1.01
N ARG A 540 1.56 -6.42 -0.52
CA ARG A 540 1.76 -6.92 0.85
C ARG A 540 3.14 -7.53 1.07
N LEU A 541 3.73 -8.20 0.08
CA LEU A 541 4.96 -8.99 0.30
C LEU A 541 6.25 -8.16 0.29
N SER A 542 6.45 -7.24 -0.67
CA SER A 542 7.70 -6.46 -0.75
C SER A 542 7.90 -5.50 0.42
N ASP A 543 6.81 -4.97 0.99
CA ASP A 543 6.85 -4.10 2.16
C ASP A 543 6.99 -4.90 3.47
N ILE A 544 6.43 -6.12 3.52
CA ILE A 544 6.67 -7.06 4.62
C ILE A 544 8.18 -7.36 4.73
N PHE A 545 8.84 -7.77 3.64
CA PHE A 545 10.30 -8.04 3.66
C PHE A 545 11.19 -6.84 3.98
N ARG A 546 10.69 -5.60 3.78
CA ARG A 546 11.43 -4.38 4.13
C ARG A 546 11.50 -4.14 5.65
N HIS A 547 10.53 -4.67 6.39
CA HIS A 547 10.25 -4.28 7.78
C HIS A 547 10.38 -5.42 8.78
N HIS A 548 10.91 -6.58 8.38
CA HIS A 548 11.25 -7.71 9.27
C HIS A 548 12.30 -7.39 10.35
N ASN A 549 12.77 -6.14 10.44
CA ASN A 549 13.25 -5.58 11.70
C ASN A 549 12.59 -4.22 11.95
N TYR A 550 11.86 -4.15 13.07
CA TYR A 550 11.29 -2.99 13.75
C TYR A 550 9.82 -2.63 13.47
N HIS A 551 9.01 -3.14 14.41
CA HIS A 551 7.76 -2.63 14.96
C HIS A 551 6.60 -2.45 13.97
N VAL A 552 5.54 -3.17 14.34
CA VAL A 552 4.15 -3.22 13.86
C VAL A 552 3.55 -1.86 13.49
N ALA A 553 4.23 -0.75 13.77
CA ALA A 553 3.82 0.60 13.44
C ALA A 553 3.75 0.93 11.94
N LEU A 554 4.61 0.39 11.06
CA LEU A 554 4.57 0.75 9.63
C LEU A 554 3.83 -0.29 8.75
N PRO A 555 4.06 -1.61 8.93
CA PRO A 555 3.35 -2.63 8.16
C PRO A 555 1.85 -2.66 8.42
N VAL A 556 1.40 -2.37 9.65
CA VAL A 556 -0.04 -2.30 9.97
C VAL A 556 -0.67 -1.05 9.35
N VAL A 557 -0.01 0.10 9.33
CA VAL A 557 -0.54 1.29 8.63
C VAL A 557 -0.70 0.98 7.13
N LYS A 558 0.29 0.34 6.50
CA LYS A 558 0.23 -0.01 5.06
C LYS A 558 -0.79 -1.11 4.76
N ALA A 559 -0.86 -2.16 5.58
CA ALA A 559 -1.87 -3.20 5.47
C ALA A 559 -3.30 -2.63 5.66
N VAL A 560 -3.46 -1.69 6.60
CA VAL A 560 -4.71 -0.95 6.84
C VAL A 560 -5.02 0.02 5.71
N GLN A 561 -4.04 0.68 5.09
CA GLN A 561 -4.25 1.55 3.93
C GLN A 561 -4.63 0.77 2.67
N SER A 562 -4.02 -0.40 2.42
CA SER A 562 -4.36 -1.26 1.27
C SER A 562 -5.71 -1.97 1.39
N ALA A 563 -6.22 -2.11 2.62
CA ALA A 563 -7.54 -2.70 2.91
C ALA A 563 -8.63 -1.63 3.10
N LEU A 564 -8.27 -0.34 3.12
CA LEU A 564 -9.19 0.81 3.02
C LEU A 564 -9.56 1.01 1.54
#